data_AF-A0A1Y4SW17-F1
#
_entry.id   AF-A0A1Y4SW17-F1
#
_cell.length_a   1.000
_cell.length_b   1.000
_cell.length_c   1.000
_cell.angle_alpha   90.00
_cell.angle_beta   90.00
_cell.angle_gamma   90.00
#
_symmetry.space_group_name_H-M   'P 1'
#
loop_
_entity.id
_entity.type
_entity.pdbx_description
1 polymer ?
#
loop_
_entity_poly.entity_id
_entity_poly.type
_entity_poly.pdbx_seq_one_letter_code
_entity_poly.pdbx_strand_id
1 'polypeptide(L)'
;MNEIFFINTFFNIVYRNELAYMRDFLMSYDYLQSFIQWLNQRHISCPVLESITKDEYALLSYLMKVEDVDHILHIPFSVEMETIAQTYEKAIHIVYVPGFDENNLKMTSFPTYENIYFYAISTHFQKDNLSFFDPFPAFFCALNHVDSWPGCLIFQEQKMVFVPIKRIEDFTQLKKAIEQQLPLFDIYQHYQNDAYFIQLSDLHLGKNKRQKGLARLYASLDELMPRLPSLWPVNILITGDLMESPNRKNMYLANDFMNSLKKRYKANVTFILGNHDVIVHGFNFARNQKSKVIAYLLGENIKVLEKEKIIIIKMDTTSEGNLARGKIGKRQLMEIDDELSAIDHLEDYTLLVLLHHHVYPIDKAQFIKTKWHEKTFINRIVETSKVLVDAPLLIEWLQKRNIHYVFHGHKHLPFFREVDGCYYIGAGSATGGLKESRSRYISYNIMKYDIQEKKMKLCMIFYDDKAKAERQRVEVYLFEGGNEDETSR
;
A
#
# COMPACT_ATOMS: atom_id res chain seq x y z
N MET A 1 1.39 23.23 12.00
CA MET A 1 0.92 21.87 11.66
C MET A 1 0.87 21.77 10.14
N ASN A 2 1.24 20.63 9.54
CA ASN A 2 1.29 20.51 8.07
C ASN A 2 -0.14 20.60 7.48
N GLU A 3 -0.35 21.44 6.46
CA GLU A 3 -1.68 21.68 5.84
C GLU A 3 -2.35 20.41 5.32
N ILE A 4 -1.57 19.39 4.94
CA ILE A 4 -2.12 18.11 4.50
C ILE A 4 -3.02 17.46 5.57
N PHE A 5 -2.75 17.65 6.87
CA PHE A 5 -3.60 17.08 7.92
C PHE A 5 -5.00 17.70 7.90
N PHE A 6 -5.09 19.03 7.76
CA PHE A 6 -6.38 19.72 7.70
C PHE A 6 -7.12 19.44 6.39
N ILE A 7 -6.40 19.40 5.25
CA ILE A 7 -6.96 18.95 3.97
C ILE A 7 -7.54 17.52 4.12
N ASN A 8 -6.80 16.63 4.78
CA ASN A 8 -7.24 15.25 5.00
C ASN A 8 -8.46 15.17 5.91
N THR A 9 -8.50 15.90 7.02
CA THR A 9 -9.68 15.96 7.90
C THR A 9 -10.89 16.49 7.15
N PHE A 10 -10.74 17.61 6.43
CA PHE A 10 -11.80 18.21 5.63
C PHE A 10 -12.38 17.24 4.60
N PHE A 11 -11.52 16.59 3.79
CA PHE A 11 -12.02 15.66 2.80
C PHE A 11 -12.54 14.36 3.41
N ASN A 12 -12.06 13.91 4.57
CA ASN A 12 -12.71 12.81 5.28
C ASN A 12 -14.14 13.18 5.74
N ILE A 13 -14.43 14.45 6.07
CA ILE A 13 -15.82 14.91 6.29
C ILE A 13 -16.60 14.82 4.97
N VAL A 14 -16.07 15.37 3.88
CA VAL A 14 -16.73 15.37 2.56
C VAL A 14 -17.04 13.95 2.07
N TYR A 15 -16.12 13.00 2.27
CA TYR A 15 -16.29 11.58 1.93
C TYR A 15 -17.05 10.78 3.00
N ARG A 16 -17.54 11.42 4.07
CA ARG A 16 -18.29 10.79 5.17
C ARG A 16 -17.52 9.65 5.85
N ASN A 17 -16.20 9.77 5.91
CA ASN A 17 -15.33 8.87 6.65
C ASN A 17 -15.30 9.27 8.13
N GLU A 18 -16.44 9.04 8.80
CA GLU A 18 -16.69 9.37 10.21
C GLU A 18 -15.55 8.98 11.13
N LEU A 19 -15.11 7.73 11.03
CA LEU A 19 -14.05 7.21 11.87
C LEU A 19 -12.74 8.00 11.70
N ALA A 20 -12.42 8.48 10.49
CA ALA A 20 -11.18 9.21 10.25
C ALA A 20 -11.24 10.64 10.80
N TYR A 21 -12.25 11.44 10.43
CA TYR A 21 -12.29 12.84 10.87
C TYR A 21 -12.59 12.97 12.37
N MET A 22 -13.37 12.06 12.97
CA MET A 22 -13.57 12.05 14.43
C MET A 22 -12.28 11.76 15.18
N ARG A 23 -11.45 10.82 14.68
CA ARG A 23 -10.12 10.58 15.26
C ARG A 23 -9.23 11.82 15.20
N ASP A 24 -9.31 12.60 14.12
CA ASP A 24 -8.57 13.85 13.96
C ASP A 24 -9.04 14.92 14.95
N PHE A 25 -10.35 15.16 15.04
CA PHE A 25 -10.91 16.09 16.02
C PHE A 25 -10.52 15.74 17.45
N LEU A 26 -10.53 14.45 17.79
CA LEU A 26 -10.24 13.97 19.13
C LEU A 26 -8.75 13.80 19.42
N MET A 27 -7.85 14.21 18.50
CA MET A 27 -6.40 14.22 18.77
C MET A 27 -6.02 15.17 19.91
N SER A 28 -6.53 16.41 19.86
CA SER A 28 -6.34 17.43 20.88
C SER A 28 -7.25 18.62 20.61
N TYR A 29 -7.59 19.37 21.65
CA TYR A 29 -8.33 20.62 21.49
C TYR A 29 -7.56 21.63 20.61
N ASP A 30 -6.23 21.67 20.72
CA ASP A 30 -5.39 22.54 19.89
C ASP A 30 -5.45 22.18 18.40
N TYR A 31 -5.59 20.88 18.08
CA TYR A 31 -5.83 20.42 16.71
C TYR A 31 -7.16 20.97 16.19
N LEU A 32 -8.24 20.79 16.95
CA LEU A 32 -9.57 21.27 16.60
C LEU A 32 -9.57 22.78 16.34
N GLN A 33 -8.97 23.56 17.24
CA GLN A 33 -8.86 25.02 17.08
C GLN A 33 -8.04 25.42 15.85
N SER A 34 -6.94 24.72 15.58
CA SER A 34 -6.12 24.97 14.39
C SER A 34 -6.88 24.62 13.09
N PHE A 35 -7.69 23.57 13.12
CA PHE A 35 -8.53 23.18 11.99
C PHE A 35 -9.65 24.22 11.73
N ILE A 36 -10.29 24.73 12.78
CA ILE A 36 -11.28 25.82 12.69
C ILE A 36 -10.65 27.07 12.05
N GLN A 37 -9.44 27.46 12.47
CA GLN A 37 -8.72 28.57 11.85
C GLN A 37 -8.44 28.31 10.37
N TRP A 38 -8.06 27.08 10.02
CA TRP A 38 -7.81 26.68 8.63
C TRP A 38 -9.07 26.76 7.75
N LEU A 39 -10.24 26.39 8.27
CA LEU A 39 -11.55 26.56 7.62
C LEU A 39 -11.88 28.04 7.41
N ASN A 40 -11.70 28.85 8.45
CA ASN A 40 -12.02 30.28 8.42
C ASN A 40 -11.16 31.07 7.43
N GLN A 41 -9.87 30.74 7.30
CA GLN A 41 -8.99 31.30 6.28
C GLN A 41 -9.45 31.00 4.84
N ARG A 42 -10.33 30.00 4.68
CA ARG A 42 -10.88 29.56 3.38
C ARG A 42 -12.36 29.88 3.23
N HIS A 43 -12.92 30.67 4.16
CA HIS A 43 -14.35 31.03 4.19
C HIS A 43 -15.29 29.82 4.22
N ILE A 44 -14.85 28.71 4.83
CA ILE A 44 -15.67 27.52 5.02
C ILE A 44 -16.36 27.65 6.38
N SER A 45 -17.66 27.91 6.37
CA SER A 45 -18.45 28.09 7.59
C SER A 45 -18.70 26.75 8.30
N CYS A 46 -18.35 26.67 9.59
CA CYS A 46 -18.68 25.54 10.46
C CYS A 46 -18.95 26.00 11.92
N PRO A 47 -20.09 26.69 12.18
CA PRO A 47 -20.40 27.27 13.49
C PRO A 47 -20.45 26.25 14.64
N VAL A 48 -20.85 25.01 14.42
CA VAL A 48 -20.88 24.00 15.48
C VAL A 48 -19.48 23.72 16.00
N LEU A 49 -18.47 23.58 15.13
CA LEU A 49 -17.09 23.38 15.59
C LEU A 49 -16.58 24.60 16.38
N GLU A 50 -16.93 25.81 15.94
CA GLU A 50 -16.57 27.05 16.62
C GLU A 50 -17.19 27.17 18.02
N SER A 51 -18.38 26.59 18.21
CA SER A 51 -19.07 26.60 19.50
C SER A 51 -18.44 25.69 20.56
N ILE A 52 -17.63 24.69 20.16
CA ILE A 52 -17.10 23.68 21.09
C ILE A 52 -16.04 24.31 22.00
N THR A 53 -16.41 24.46 23.27
CA THR A 53 -15.50 24.92 24.31
C THR A 53 -14.52 23.83 24.73
N LYS A 54 -13.46 24.23 25.44
CA LYS A 54 -12.47 23.28 25.97
C LYS A 54 -13.09 22.29 26.99
N ASP A 55 -14.06 22.75 27.78
CA ASP A 55 -14.74 21.92 28.78
C ASP A 55 -15.67 20.90 28.12
N GLU A 56 -16.40 21.32 27.08
CA GLU A 56 -17.22 20.41 26.26
C GLU A 56 -16.37 19.39 25.51
N TYR A 57 -15.25 19.83 24.94
CA TYR A 57 -14.29 18.93 24.30
C TYR A 57 -13.78 17.85 25.27
N ALA A 58 -13.58 18.18 26.54
CA ALA A 58 -13.12 17.23 27.55
C ALA A 58 -14.14 16.12 27.86
N LEU A 59 -15.41 16.29 27.49
CA LEU A 59 -16.46 15.26 27.60
C LEU A 59 -16.39 14.23 26.47
N LEU A 60 -15.68 14.54 25.38
CA LEU A 60 -15.61 13.69 24.19
C LEU A 60 -14.56 12.58 24.35
N SER A 61 -14.87 11.39 23.83
CA SER A 61 -13.99 10.21 23.89
C SER A 61 -13.68 9.67 22.50
N TYR A 62 -12.49 9.09 22.32
CA TYR A 62 -11.95 8.61 21.03
C TYR A 62 -12.81 7.57 20.29
N LEU A 63 -13.80 6.97 20.95
CA LEU A 63 -14.68 5.94 20.37
C LEU A 63 -16.10 6.45 20.05
N MET A 64 -16.35 7.74 20.23
CA MET A 64 -17.65 8.35 19.95
C MET A 64 -17.91 8.49 18.46
N LYS A 65 -19.15 8.23 18.10
CA LYS A 65 -19.73 8.57 16.80
C LYS A 65 -20.18 10.03 16.78
N VAL A 66 -20.45 10.57 15.60
CA VAL A 66 -21.00 11.93 15.45
C VAL A 66 -22.33 12.10 16.17
N GLU A 67 -23.19 11.07 16.13
CA GLU A 67 -24.47 11.06 16.84
C GLU A 67 -24.29 11.12 18.36
N ASP A 68 -23.20 10.55 18.90
CA ASP A 68 -22.89 10.65 20.33
C ASP A 68 -22.52 12.09 20.71
N VAL A 69 -21.83 12.83 19.82
CA VAL A 69 -21.51 14.25 20.03
C VAL A 69 -22.78 15.09 20.11
N ASP A 70 -23.74 14.86 19.21
CA ASP A 70 -25.04 15.53 19.23
C ASP A 70 -25.75 15.33 20.57
N HIS A 71 -25.76 14.11 21.07
CA HIS A 71 -26.42 13.75 22.32
C HIS A 71 -25.73 14.32 23.56
N ILE A 72 -24.40 14.31 23.60
CA ILE A 72 -23.62 14.73 24.78
C ILE A 72 -23.55 16.24 24.89
N LEU A 73 -23.37 16.93 23.76
CA LEU A 73 -23.20 18.38 23.73
C LEU A 73 -24.51 19.12 23.43
N HIS A 74 -25.57 18.42 23.03
CA HIS A 74 -26.85 19.03 22.61
C HIS A 74 -26.70 20.05 21.47
N ILE A 75 -25.80 19.75 20.52
CA ILE A 75 -25.52 20.58 19.33
C ILE A 75 -25.78 19.77 18.05
N PRO A 76 -26.10 20.41 16.90
CA PRO A 76 -26.38 19.71 15.64
C PRO A 76 -25.09 19.35 14.88
N PHE A 77 -24.15 18.66 15.52
CA PHE A 77 -22.84 18.33 14.95
C PHE A 77 -22.95 17.42 13.72
N SER A 78 -23.72 16.34 13.80
CA SER A 78 -23.88 15.39 12.67
C SER A 78 -24.49 16.07 11.43
N VAL A 79 -25.50 16.93 11.65
CA VAL A 79 -26.20 17.67 10.59
C VAL A 79 -25.24 18.64 9.90
N GLU A 80 -24.36 19.30 10.65
CA GLU A 80 -23.42 20.25 10.08
C GLU A 80 -22.31 19.56 9.29
N MET A 81 -21.79 18.42 9.78
CA MET A 81 -20.83 17.61 9.01
C MET A 81 -21.43 17.12 7.69
N GLU A 82 -22.69 16.69 7.69
CA GLU A 82 -23.40 16.29 6.47
C GLU A 82 -23.65 17.49 5.54
N THR A 83 -23.94 18.68 6.09
CA THR A 83 -24.11 19.91 5.31
C THR A 83 -22.81 20.29 4.59
N ILE A 84 -21.67 20.21 5.28
CA ILE A 84 -20.35 20.39 4.66
C ILE A 84 -20.16 19.36 3.54
N ALA A 85 -20.42 18.08 3.81
CA ALA A 85 -20.25 17.04 2.80
C ALA A 85 -21.08 17.32 1.55
N GLN A 86 -22.37 17.61 1.68
CA GLN A 86 -23.26 17.91 0.55
C GLN A 86 -22.88 19.18 -0.21
N THR A 87 -22.35 20.18 0.49
CA THR A 87 -21.94 21.47 -0.12
C THR A 87 -20.74 21.28 -1.04
N TYR A 88 -19.75 20.48 -0.61
CA TYR A 88 -18.48 20.37 -1.32
C TYR A 88 -18.38 19.14 -2.23
N GLU A 89 -19.12 18.05 -1.99
CA GLU A 89 -19.01 16.79 -2.74
C GLU A 89 -19.13 16.94 -4.26
N LYS A 90 -19.98 17.86 -4.72
CA LYS A 90 -20.24 18.09 -6.16
C LYS A 90 -19.25 19.04 -6.82
N ALA A 91 -18.44 19.74 -6.05
CA ALA A 91 -17.48 20.70 -6.58
C ALA A 91 -16.24 20.00 -7.15
N ILE A 92 -15.51 20.70 -8.02
CA ILE A 92 -14.18 20.26 -8.42
C ILE A 92 -13.19 20.76 -7.37
N HIS A 93 -12.34 19.86 -6.89
CA HIS A 93 -11.28 20.18 -5.95
C HIS A 93 -9.92 19.98 -6.61
N ILE A 94 -9.03 20.94 -6.40
CA ILE A 94 -7.66 20.91 -6.90
C ILE A 94 -6.71 21.08 -5.73
N VAL A 95 -5.96 20.03 -5.41
CA VAL A 95 -4.95 20.04 -4.35
C VAL A 95 -3.58 20.04 -5.01
N TYR A 96 -2.82 21.13 -4.86
CA TYR A 96 -1.42 21.17 -5.23
C TYR A 96 -0.58 20.39 -4.20
N VAL A 97 0.19 19.43 -4.70
CA VAL A 97 1.10 18.57 -3.95
C VAL A 97 2.55 18.93 -4.32
N PRO A 98 3.37 19.39 -3.37
CA PRO A 98 4.76 19.73 -3.63
C PRO A 98 5.60 18.47 -3.88
N GLY A 99 6.72 18.66 -4.57
CA GLY A 99 7.73 17.62 -4.70
C GLY A 99 8.65 17.55 -3.47
N PHE A 100 9.72 16.76 -3.59
CA PHE A 100 10.67 16.53 -2.50
C PHE A 100 11.76 17.60 -2.39
N ASP A 101 12.11 18.23 -3.51
CA ASP A 101 13.08 19.34 -3.55
C ASP A 101 12.41 20.66 -3.13
N GLU A 102 13.06 21.41 -2.25
CA GLU A 102 12.62 22.74 -1.79
C GLU A 102 12.64 23.81 -2.89
N ASN A 103 13.39 23.57 -3.97
CA ASN A 103 13.46 24.41 -5.17
C ASN A 103 12.29 24.16 -6.14
N ASN A 104 11.47 23.14 -5.90
CA ASN A 104 10.29 22.90 -6.71
C ASN A 104 9.36 24.10 -6.69
N LEU A 105 8.60 24.25 -7.78
CA LEU A 105 7.63 25.34 -7.96
C LEU A 105 6.72 25.46 -6.74
N LYS A 106 6.67 26.61 -6.09
CA LYS A 106 5.75 26.86 -4.97
C LYS A 106 4.49 27.53 -5.49
N MET A 107 3.35 26.99 -5.10
CA MET A 107 2.05 27.58 -5.42
C MET A 107 1.49 28.32 -4.20
N THR A 108 1.51 29.65 -4.25
CA THR A 108 1.07 30.52 -3.14
C THR A 108 -0.25 31.24 -3.42
N SER A 109 -0.74 31.20 -4.65
CA SER A 109 -1.99 31.85 -5.05
C SER A 109 -2.70 31.05 -6.14
N PHE A 110 -4.02 31.00 -6.06
CA PHE A 110 -4.86 30.30 -7.02
C PHE A 110 -5.93 31.23 -7.58
N PRO A 111 -6.33 31.06 -8.85
CA PRO A 111 -7.50 31.75 -9.38
C PRO A 111 -8.78 31.29 -8.66
N THR A 112 -9.78 32.17 -8.63
CA THR A 112 -11.12 31.83 -8.15
C THR A 112 -12.01 31.49 -9.33
N TYR A 113 -12.65 30.33 -9.30
CA TYR A 113 -13.70 29.96 -10.24
C TYR A 113 -14.95 29.52 -9.49
N GLU A 114 -16.10 29.59 -10.15
CA GLU A 114 -17.34 29.04 -9.62
C GLU A 114 -17.25 27.51 -9.51
N ASN A 115 -17.59 26.95 -8.35
CA ASN A 115 -17.59 25.51 -8.07
C ASN A 115 -16.24 24.78 -8.25
N ILE A 116 -15.11 25.51 -8.24
CA ILE A 116 -13.76 24.94 -8.23
C ILE A 116 -12.98 25.51 -7.05
N TYR A 117 -12.49 24.61 -6.19
CA TYR A 117 -11.77 24.98 -4.97
C TYR A 117 -10.32 24.51 -5.04
N PHE A 118 -9.39 25.43 -4.76
CA PHE A 118 -7.96 25.13 -4.72
C PHE A 118 -7.42 25.05 -3.30
N TYR A 119 -6.49 24.12 -3.10
CA TYR A 119 -5.76 23.91 -1.86
C TYR A 119 -4.27 23.73 -2.19
N ALA A 120 -3.38 24.36 -1.42
CA ALA A 120 -1.94 24.11 -1.52
C ALA A 120 -1.45 23.36 -0.29
N ILE A 121 -0.65 22.33 -0.49
CA ILE A 121 0.23 21.82 0.57
C ILE A 121 1.51 22.66 0.52
N SER A 122 1.72 23.49 1.54
CA SER A 122 2.85 24.43 1.62
C SER A 122 4.16 23.79 2.10
N THR A 123 4.09 22.65 2.80
CA THR A 123 5.25 21.97 3.37
C THR A 123 5.71 20.84 2.45
N HIS A 124 7.01 20.78 2.14
CA HIS A 124 7.59 19.71 1.34
C HIS A 124 7.54 18.37 2.09
N PHE A 125 7.46 17.29 1.32
CA PHE A 125 7.57 15.94 1.85
C PHE A 125 9.03 15.49 1.85
N GLN A 126 9.41 14.67 2.83
CA GLN A 126 10.69 13.98 2.82
C GLN A 126 10.54 12.67 2.04
N LYS A 127 11.39 12.45 1.04
CA LYS A 127 11.36 11.26 0.17
C LYS A 127 11.40 9.95 0.97
N ASP A 128 12.20 9.91 2.04
CA ASP A 128 12.40 8.72 2.87
C ASP A 128 11.33 8.55 3.97
N ASN A 129 10.34 9.45 4.04
CA ASN A 129 9.34 9.46 5.10
C ASN A 129 7.95 9.84 4.57
N LEU A 130 7.36 8.94 3.78
CA LEU A 130 6.03 9.07 3.21
C LEU A 130 5.06 8.12 3.91
N SER A 131 4.47 8.59 5.01
CA SER A 131 3.53 7.83 5.83
C SER A 131 2.27 8.63 6.07
N PHE A 132 1.14 8.13 5.59
CA PHE A 132 -0.16 8.80 5.64
C PHE A 132 -1.13 8.00 6.51
N PHE A 133 -1.91 8.71 7.32
CA PHE A 133 -2.92 8.11 8.18
C PHE A 133 -4.31 8.50 7.68
N ASP A 134 -5.16 7.50 7.48
CA ASP A 134 -6.51 7.65 6.93
C ASP A 134 -6.54 8.64 5.74
N PRO A 135 -5.70 8.44 4.70
CA PRO A 135 -5.71 9.33 3.54
C PRO A 135 -7.11 9.32 2.91
N PHE A 136 -7.66 10.50 2.65
CA PHE A 136 -8.96 10.60 2.00
C PHE A 136 -8.93 9.92 0.62
N PRO A 137 -10.05 9.33 0.16
CA PRO A 137 -10.11 8.50 -1.04
C PRO A 137 -9.38 9.02 -2.29
N ALA A 138 -9.56 10.30 -2.66
CA ALA A 138 -8.92 10.84 -3.85
C ALA A 138 -7.41 11.06 -3.69
N PHE A 139 -6.89 11.18 -2.46
CA PHE A 139 -5.45 11.35 -2.24
C PHE A 139 -4.63 10.12 -2.66
N PHE A 140 -5.25 8.94 -2.70
CA PHE A 140 -4.62 7.75 -3.28
C PHE A 140 -4.16 7.96 -4.72
N CYS A 141 -4.87 8.78 -5.52
CA CYS A 141 -4.43 9.14 -6.86
C CYS A 141 -3.11 9.92 -6.83
N ALA A 142 -2.94 10.86 -5.88
CA ALA A 142 -1.68 11.56 -5.71
C ALA A 142 -0.56 10.62 -5.24
N LEU A 143 -0.83 9.74 -4.26
CA LEU A 143 0.14 8.74 -3.79
C LEU A 143 0.59 7.79 -4.91
N ASN A 144 -0.31 7.45 -5.84
CA ASN A 144 -0.01 6.61 -7.00
C ASN A 144 0.80 7.33 -8.10
N HIS A 145 1.00 8.64 -7.97
CA HIS A 145 1.81 9.47 -8.86
C HIS A 145 2.94 10.17 -8.10
N VAL A 146 3.37 9.59 -6.97
CA VAL A 146 4.41 10.15 -6.10
C VAL A 146 5.76 10.33 -6.81
N ASP A 147 6.02 9.50 -7.82
CA ASP A 147 7.15 9.57 -8.75
C ASP A 147 7.07 10.78 -9.70
N SER A 148 5.87 11.35 -9.86
CA SER A 148 5.61 12.51 -10.70
C SER A 148 5.44 13.82 -9.93
N TRP A 149 5.50 13.83 -8.59
CA TRP A 149 5.41 15.07 -7.80
C TRP A 149 6.56 16.04 -8.12
N PRO A 150 6.37 17.37 -8.12
CA PRO A 150 5.14 18.11 -7.78
C PRO A 150 4.02 18.02 -8.82
N GLY A 151 2.78 18.26 -8.39
CA GLY A 151 1.62 18.30 -9.28
C GLY A 151 0.30 18.65 -8.62
N CYS A 152 -0.77 18.69 -9.41
CA CYS A 152 -2.13 18.95 -8.95
C CYS A 152 -2.95 17.66 -8.98
N LEU A 153 -3.48 17.26 -7.82
CA LEU A 153 -4.56 16.29 -7.71
C LEU A 153 -5.88 17.01 -8.01
N ILE A 154 -6.59 16.58 -9.05
CA ILE A 154 -7.91 17.11 -9.42
C ILE A 154 -8.94 16.03 -9.19
N PHE A 155 -10.01 16.33 -8.46
CA PHE A 155 -11.06 15.34 -8.17
C PHE A 155 -12.45 15.97 -8.02
N GLN A 156 -13.46 15.15 -8.29
CA GLN A 156 -14.87 15.45 -8.12
C GLN A 156 -15.59 14.13 -7.90
N GLU A 157 -16.28 13.97 -6.77
CA GLU A 157 -16.90 12.71 -6.36
C GLU A 157 -15.90 11.53 -6.42
N GLN A 158 -16.08 10.62 -7.38
CA GLN A 158 -15.20 9.45 -7.62
C GLN A 158 -14.22 9.65 -8.78
N LYS A 159 -14.31 10.75 -9.52
CA LYS A 159 -13.37 11.07 -10.60
C LYS A 159 -12.13 11.70 -10.00
N MET A 160 -10.96 11.23 -10.41
CA MET A 160 -9.67 11.73 -9.92
C MET A 160 -8.61 11.61 -11.02
N VAL A 161 -7.80 12.64 -11.16
CA VAL A 161 -6.62 12.66 -12.05
C VAL A 161 -5.49 13.41 -11.34
N PHE A 162 -4.25 13.05 -11.65
CA PHE A 162 -3.08 13.76 -11.19
C PHE A 162 -2.35 14.39 -12.38
N VAL A 163 -2.10 15.69 -12.29
CA VAL A 163 -1.42 16.45 -13.34
C VAL A 163 -0.05 16.86 -12.82
N PRO A 164 1.06 16.34 -13.37
CA PRO A 164 2.40 16.81 -12.99
C PRO A 164 2.56 18.29 -13.33
N ILE A 165 3.06 19.07 -12.38
CA ILE A 165 3.29 20.52 -12.53
C ILE A 165 4.75 20.78 -12.20
N LYS A 166 5.63 20.59 -13.18
CA LYS A 166 7.08 20.75 -12.99
C LYS A 166 7.51 22.20 -13.20
N ARG A 167 6.80 22.94 -14.04
CA ARG A 167 7.05 24.35 -14.35
C ARG A 167 5.76 25.17 -14.36
N ILE A 168 5.91 26.49 -14.38
CA ILE A 168 4.77 27.43 -14.36
C ILE A 168 3.92 27.33 -15.63
N GLU A 169 4.51 26.91 -16.75
CA GLU A 169 3.81 26.67 -18.02
C GLU A 169 2.80 25.53 -17.88
N ASP A 170 3.13 24.46 -17.14
CA ASP A 170 2.26 23.31 -16.92
C ASP A 170 1.00 23.75 -16.16
N PHE A 171 1.18 24.59 -15.13
CA PHE A 171 0.05 25.19 -14.40
C PHE A 171 -0.76 26.15 -15.27
N THR A 172 -0.10 26.89 -16.16
CA THR A 172 -0.77 27.78 -17.10
C THR A 172 -1.64 27.01 -18.10
N GLN A 173 -1.19 25.83 -18.54
CA GLN A 173 -2.00 24.93 -19.37
C GLN A 173 -3.23 24.41 -18.62
N LEU A 174 -3.07 24.01 -17.35
CA LEU A 174 -4.19 23.59 -16.51
C LEU A 174 -5.23 24.71 -16.35
N LYS A 175 -4.80 25.94 -16.06
CA LYS A 175 -5.71 27.10 -15.98
C LYS A 175 -6.46 27.30 -17.29
N LYS A 176 -5.76 27.26 -18.42
CA LYS A 176 -6.39 27.39 -19.75
C LYS A 176 -7.44 26.30 -19.99
N ALA A 177 -7.16 25.06 -19.59
CA ALA A 177 -8.11 23.96 -19.71
C ALA A 177 -9.38 24.20 -18.87
N ILE A 178 -9.23 24.73 -17.65
CA ILE A 178 -10.35 25.13 -16.79
C ILE A 178 -11.16 26.26 -17.43
N GLU A 179 -10.50 27.33 -17.86
CA GLU A 179 -11.14 28.51 -18.47
C GLU A 179 -11.89 28.18 -19.77
N GLN A 180 -11.39 27.19 -20.51
CA GLN A 180 -12.02 26.67 -21.73
C GLN A 180 -13.06 25.57 -21.45
N GLN A 181 -13.31 25.23 -20.19
CA GLN A 181 -14.25 24.17 -19.77
C GLN A 181 -13.96 22.82 -20.44
N LEU A 182 -12.69 22.50 -20.65
CA LEU A 182 -12.29 21.20 -21.20
C LEU A 182 -12.62 20.08 -20.20
N PRO A 183 -12.89 18.85 -20.68
CA PRO A 183 -13.16 17.71 -19.82
C PRO A 183 -11.88 17.25 -19.11
N LEU A 184 -11.56 17.89 -17.97
CA LEU A 184 -10.30 17.71 -17.24
C LEU A 184 -9.97 16.24 -16.93
N PHE A 185 -10.98 15.46 -16.54
CA PHE A 185 -10.81 14.06 -16.18
C PHE A 185 -10.52 13.13 -17.37
N ASP A 186 -10.83 13.56 -18.59
CA ASP A 186 -10.57 12.78 -19.80
C ASP A 186 -9.20 13.15 -20.38
N ILE A 187 -8.87 14.45 -20.40
CA ILE A 187 -7.60 14.93 -20.99
C ILE A 187 -6.37 14.59 -20.14
N TYR A 188 -6.53 14.52 -18.82
CA TYR A 188 -5.43 14.22 -17.88
C TYR A 188 -5.42 12.76 -17.42
N GLN A 189 -6.16 11.90 -18.13
CA GLN A 189 -6.24 10.48 -17.83
C GLN A 189 -5.01 9.74 -18.36
N HIS A 190 -3.90 9.80 -17.63
CA HIS A 190 -2.62 9.22 -18.04
C HIS A 190 -2.26 7.97 -17.21
N TYR A 191 -2.83 6.83 -17.56
CA TYR A 191 -2.50 5.53 -16.95
C TYR A 191 -2.24 4.43 -17.98
N GLN A 192 -1.99 4.79 -19.25
CA GLN A 192 -1.85 3.80 -20.33
C GLN A 192 -0.71 2.80 -20.06
N ASN A 193 0.33 3.26 -19.37
CA ASN A 193 1.52 2.46 -19.06
C ASN A 193 1.51 1.86 -17.65
N ASP A 194 0.52 2.21 -16.82
CA ASP A 194 0.49 1.80 -15.42
C ASP A 194 -0.07 0.37 -15.30
N ALA A 195 0.77 -0.57 -14.87
CA ALA A 195 0.35 -1.90 -14.44
C ALA A 195 0.54 -2.08 -12.94
N TYR A 196 -0.37 -2.80 -12.29
CA TYR A 196 -0.37 -2.96 -10.84
C TYR A 196 -0.13 -4.40 -10.40
N PHE A 197 0.70 -4.52 -9.36
CA PHE A 197 0.95 -5.75 -8.65
C PHE A 197 0.48 -5.63 -7.21
N ILE A 198 -0.18 -6.64 -6.68
CA ILE A 198 -0.59 -6.70 -5.27
C ILE A 198 0.11 -7.88 -4.62
N GLN A 199 0.92 -7.62 -3.60
CA GLN A 199 1.61 -8.66 -2.85
C GLN A 199 0.81 -9.02 -1.60
N LEU A 200 0.46 -10.31 -1.50
CA LEU A 200 -0.13 -10.92 -0.33
C LEU A 200 0.83 -11.96 0.25
N SER A 201 0.78 -12.16 1.55
CA SER A 201 1.52 -13.24 2.21
C SER A 201 0.88 -13.63 3.53
N ASP A 202 1.33 -14.76 4.07
CA ASP A 202 1.03 -15.20 5.42
C ASP A 202 -0.47 -15.15 5.73
N LEU A 203 -1.28 -15.75 4.85
CA LEU A 203 -2.74 -15.80 4.99
C LEU A 203 -3.20 -16.80 6.03
N HIS A 204 -2.51 -17.94 6.13
CA HIS A 204 -2.81 -19.06 7.03
C HIS A 204 -4.31 -19.39 7.11
N LEU A 205 -4.92 -19.60 5.94
CA LEU A 205 -6.34 -19.95 5.84
C LEU A 205 -6.63 -21.27 6.57
N GLY A 206 -7.78 -21.33 7.23
CA GLY A 206 -8.17 -22.45 8.09
C GLY A 206 -8.03 -22.19 9.60
N LYS A 207 -7.32 -21.14 10.01
CA LYS A 207 -7.34 -20.68 11.41
C LYS A 207 -8.61 -19.85 11.66
N ASN A 208 -9.52 -20.34 12.52
CA ASN A 208 -10.80 -19.66 12.83
C ASN A 208 -10.63 -18.15 13.17
N LYS A 209 -9.53 -17.78 13.85
CA LYS A 209 -9.25 -16.38 14.22
C LYS A 209 -8.94 -15.47 13.03
N ARG A 210 -8.60 -15.99 11.84
CA ARG A 210 -8.18 -15.21 10.66
C ARG A 210 -9.33 -14.88 9.70
N GLN A 211 -10.52 -15.44 9.88
CA GLN A 211 -11.69 -15.18 9.00
C GLN A 211 -12.11 -13.71 8.99
N LYS A 212 -12.12 -13.03 10.15
CA LYS A 212 -12.35 -11.58 10.21
C LYS A 212 -11.30 -10.77 9.44
N GLY A 213 -10.05 -11.24 9.43
CA GLY A 213 -8.97 -10.58 8.70
C GLY A 213 -9.14 -10.73 7.19
N LEU A 214 -9.57 -11.92 6.74
CA LEU A 214 -9.90 -12.15 5.34
C LEU A 214 -11.07 -11.26 4.86
N ALA A 215 -12.12 -11.12 5.67
CA ALA A 215 -13.22 -10.21 5.34
C ALA A 215 -12.75 -8.75 5.25
N ARG A 216 -11.86 -8.32 6.17
CA ARG A 216 -11.26 -6.99 6.12
C ARG A 216 -10.39 -6.80 4.89
N LEU A 217 -9.60 -7.81 4.50
CA LEU A 217 -8.79 -7.78 3.28
C LEU A 217 -9.67 -7.56 2.05
N TYR A 218 -10.76 -8.33 1.89
CA TYR A 218 -11.68 -8.10 0.78
C TYR A 218 -12.26 -6.69 0.80
N ALA A 219 -12.75 -6.21 1.94
CA ALA A 219 -13.29 -4.86 2.04
C ALA A 219 -12.25 -3.78 1.65
N SER A 220 -11.00 -3.95 2.07
CA SER A 220 -9.90 -3.04 1.71
C SER A 220 -9.58 -3.08 0.21
N LEU A 221 -9.50 -4.27 -0.38
CA LEU A 221 -9.25 -4.43 -1.82
C LEU A 221 -10.44 -3.93 -2.66
N ASP A 222 -11.68 -4.10 -2.21
CA ASP A 222 -12.87 -3.60 -2.88
C ASP A 222 -12.89 -2.07 -2.99
N GLU A 223 -12.45 -1.41 -1.93
CA GLU A 223 -12.29 0.04 -1.91
C GLU A 223 -11.17 0.51 -2.83
N LEU A 224 -10.07 -0.24 -2.84
CA LEU A 224 -8.86 0.14 -3.54
C LEU A 224 -8.92 -0.11 -5.04
N MET A 225 -9.48 -1.24 -5.49
CA MET A 225 -9.43 -1.65 -6.91
C MET A 225 -9.94 -0.57 -7.88
N PRO A 226 -11.07 0.12 -7.62
CA PRO A 226 -11.52 1.21 -8.50
C PRO A 226 -10.55 2.40 -8.61
N ARG A 227 -9.59 2.52 -7.68
CA ARG A 227 -8.61 3.61 -7.59
C ARG A 227 -7.26 3.25 -8.22
N LEU A 228 -7.15 2.08 -8.83
CA LEU A 228 -5.98 1.63 -9.58
C LEU A 228 -6.32 1.53 -11.08
N PRO A 229 -6.66 2.65 -11.75
CA PRO A 229 -7.04 2.61 -13.15
C PRO A 229 -5.86 2.15 -14.01
N SER A 230 -6.09 1.13 -14.83
CA SER A 230 -5.06 0.48 -15.65
C SER A 230 -5.73 -0.20 -16.85
N LEU A 231 -5.06 -0.18 -18.00
CA LEU A 231 -5.44 -0.98 -19.17
C LEU A 231 -4.94 -2.44 -19.07
N TRP A 232 -4.12 -2.72 -18.07
CA TRP A 232 -3.48 -4.00 -17.79
C TRP A 232 -4.19 -4.74 -16.65
N PRO A 233 -4.31 -6.07 -16.72
CA PRO A 233 -4.84 -6.85 -15.60
C PRO A 233 -4.01 -6.65 -14.34
N VAL A 234 -4.67 -6.55 -13.18
CA VAL A 234 -3.97 -6.53 -11.90
C VAL A 234 -3.34 -7.90 -11.65
N ASN A 235 -2.07 -7.92 -11.26
CA ASN A 235 -1.30 -9.12 -10.96
C ASN A 235 -1.17 -9.32 -9.44
N ILE A 236 -1.81 -10.34 -8.89
CA ILE A 236 -1.73 -10.67 -7.46
C ILE A 236 -0.64 -11.73 -7.24
N LEU A 237 0.37 -11.37 -6.45
CA LEU A 237 1.50 -12.21 -6.06
C LEU A 237 1.30 -12.71 -4.63
N ILE A 238 1.24 -14.02 -4.43
CA ILE A 238 1.13 -14.62 -3.09
C ILE A 238 2.45 -15.29 -2.71
N THR A 239 3.13 -14.71 -1.72
CA THR A 239 4.49 -15.11 -1.31
C THR A 239 4.50 -16.15 -0.18
N GLY A 240 3.62 -17.15 -0.27
CA GLY A 240 3.58 -18.31 0.64
C GLY A 240 2.67 -18.18 1.86
N ASP A 241 2.61 -19.28 2.62
CA ASP A 241 1.74 -19.48 3.79
C ASP A 241 0.27 -19.17 3.49
N LEU A 242 -0.22 -19.76 2.40
CA LEU A 242 -1.63 -19.71 1.99
C LEU A 242 -2.54 -20.34 3.04
N MET A 243 -2.13 -21.48 3.61
CA MET A 243 -2.91 -22.25 4.57
C MET A 243 -2.21 -22.43 5.90
N GLU A 244 -2.96 -22.59 6.99
CA GLU A 244 -2.39 -22.81 8.33
C GLU A 244 -1.73 -24.20 8.44
N SER A 245 -2.22 -25.16 7.65
CA SER A 245 -1.67 -26.51 7.52
C SER A 245 -2.22 -27.18 6.25
N PRO A 246 -1.51 -28.17 5.67
CA PRO A 246 -1.82 -28.78 4.38
C PRO A 246 -2.92 -29.86 4.43
N ASN A 247 -4.01 -29.58 5.13
CA ASN A 247 -5.16 -30.48 5.19
C ASN A 247 -6.22 -30.11 4.12
N ARG A 248 -7.04 -31.09 3.74
CA ARG A 248 -8.03 -30.94 2.65
C ARG A 248 -8.99 -29.76 2.83
N LYS A 249 -9.45 -29.48 4.06
CA LYS A 249 -10.34 -28.35 4.33
C LYS A 249 -9.64 -27.03 4.01
N ASN A 250 -8.39 -26.87 4.44
CA ASN A 250 -7.63 -25.66 4.21
C ASN A 250 -7.23 -25.48 2.74
N MET A 251 -6.95 -26.57 2.03
CA MET A 251 -6.71 -26.52 0.57
C MET A 251 -7.92 -25.96 -0.19
N TYR A 252 -9.14 -26.38 0.17
CA TYR A 252 -10.35 -25.81 -0.43
C TYR A 252 -10.47 -24.32 -0.14
N LEU A 253 -10.24 -23.89 1.11
CA LEU A 253 -10.26 -22.46 1.45
C LEU A 253 -9.23 -21.64 0.66
N ALA A 254 -8.01 -22.17 0.46
CA ALA A 254 -6.98 -21.51 -0.34
C ALA A 254 -7.37 -21.44 -1.83
N ASN A 255 -7.90 -22.52 -2.40
CA ASN A 255 -8.39 -22.53 -3.77
C ASN A 255 -9.57 -21.56 -3.96
N ASP A 256 -10.53 -21.55 -3.05
CA ASP A 256 -11.70 -20.67 -3.09
C ASP A 256 -11.28 -19.20 -2.96
N PHE A 257 -10.30 -18.90 -2.10
CA PHE A 257 -9.69 -17.59 -2.01
C PHE A 257 -9.06 -17.14 -3.33
N MET A 258 -8.17 -17.95 -3.91
CA MET A 258 -7.53 -17.63 -5.19
C MET A 258 -8.55 -17.47 -6.33
N ASN A 259 -9.57 -18.32 -6.38
CA ASN A 259 -10.64 -18.20 -7.37
C ASN A 259 -11.50 -16.95 -7.15
N SER A 260 -11.72 -16.55 -5.91
CA SER A 260 -12.42 -15.31 -5.58
C SER A 260 -11.62 -14.10 -6.05
N LEU A 261 -10.31 -14.06 -5.82
CA LEU A 261 -9.45 -12.99 -6.33
C LEU A 261 -9.53 -12.88 -7.87
N LYS A 262 -9.39 -14.01 -8.58
CA LYS A 262 -9.50 -14.07 -10.05
C LYS A 262 -10.85 -13.56 -10.56
N LYS A 263 -11.96 -14.03 -9.97
CA LYS A 263 -13.31 -13.69 -10.44
C LYS A 263 -13.73 -12.27 -10.06
N ARG A 264 -13.48 -11.89 -8.80
CA ARG A 264 -13.93 -10.61 -8.23
C ARG A 264 -13.17 -9.43 -8.82
N TYR A 265 -11.86 -9.57 -9.02
CA TYR A 265 -11.00 -8.47 -9.45
C TYR A 265 -10.48 -8.64 -10.88
N LYS A 266 -10.89 -9.70 -11.59
CA LYS A 266 -10.37 -10.06 -12.94
C LYS A 266 -8.85 -10.09 -12.98
N ALA A 267 -8.25 -10.51 -11.85
CA ALA A 267 -6.82 -10.45 -11.63
C ALA A 267 -6.12 -11.76 -12.03
N ASN A 268 -4.88 -11.63 -12.48
CA ASN A 268 -3.96 -12.75 -12.58
C ASN A 268 -3.47 -13.11 -11.18
N VAL A 269 -3.45 -14.40 -10.82
CA VAL A 269 -2.93 -14.84 -9.51
C VAL A 269 -1.72 -15.75 -9.74
N THR A 270 -0.60 -15.38 -9.13
CA THR A 270 0.64 -16.16 -9.08
C THR A 270 0.98 -16.41 -7.62
N PHE A 271 1.37 -17.62 -7.26
CA PHE A 271 1.69 -17.97 -5.88
C PHE A 271 2.87 -18.92 -5.78
N ILE A 272 3.54 -18.88 -4.64
CA ILE A 272 4.50 -19.88 -4.17
C ILE A 272 4.01 -20.46 -2.84
N LEU A 273 4.63 -21.55 -2.39
CA LEU A 273 4.34 -22.13 -1.08
C LEU A 273 5.26 -21.57 0.01
N GLY A 274 4.71 -21.50 1.21
CA GLY A 274 5.45 -21.27 2.45
C GLY A 274 5.56 -22.53 3.31
N ASN A 275 6.22 -22.42 4.45
CA ASN A 275 6.52 -23.57 5.31
C ASN A 275 5.27 -24.20 5.93
N HIS A 276 4.13 -23.48 6.02
CA HIS A 276 2.87 -24.05 6.49
C HIS A 276 2.06 -24.77 5.40
N ASP A 277 2.44 -24.60 4.13
CA ASP A 277 1.72 -25.18 2.99
C ASP A 277 2.21 -26.60 2.63
N VAL A 278 3.33 -27.04 3.19
CA VAL A 278 3.99 -28.30 2.86
C VAL A 278 4.03 -29.29 4.03
N ILE A 279 4.03 -30.60 3.72
CA ILE A 279 4.27 -31.66 4.72
C ILE A 279 5.72 -32.09 4.60
N VAL A 280 6.54 -31.80 5.61
CA VAL A 280 7.92 -32.31 5.65
C VAL A 280 7.92 -33.73 6.19
N HIS A 281 8.60 -34.63 5.48
CA HIS A 281 8.75 -36.03 5.85
C HIS A 281 9.42 -36.17 7.22
N GLY A 282 8.62 -36.30 8.28
CA GLY A 282 9.13 -36.49 9.64
C GLY A 282 8.19 -37.19 10.62
N PHE A 283 6.88 -37.36 10.34
CA PHE A 283 5.97 -38.02 11.29
C PHE A 283 4.73 -38.68 10.64
N ASN A 284 4.85 -39.26 9.44
CA ASN A 284 3.75 -40.05 8.83
C ASN A 284 4.25 -41.42 8.35
N PHE A 285 4.57 -42.30 9.30
CA PHE A 285 4.80 -43.73 9.01
C PHE A 285 3.49 -44.51 8.74
N ALA A 286 2.31 -43.88 8.81
CA ALA A 286 1.03 -44.60 8.82
C ALA A 286 -0.07 -44.11 7.86
N ARG A 287 0.17 -43.15 6.94
CA ARG A 287 -0.84 -42.77 5.93
C ARG A 287 -0.20 -42.41 4.58
N ASN A 288 -0.05 -43.42 3.73
CA ASN A 288 0.17 -43.25 2.30
C ASN A 288 -1.02 -42.49 1.66
N GLN A 289 -0.72 -41.54 0.76
CA GLN A 289 -1.64 -40.93 -0.23
C GLN A 289 -2.53 -39.71 0.15
N LYS A 290 -2.03 -38.60 0.71
CA LYS A 290 -2.71 -37.28 0.55
C LYS A 290 -1.81 -36.05 0.32
N SER A 291 -0.49 -36.18 0.43
CA SER A 291 0.51 -35.10 0.29
C SER A 291 0.96 -34.79 -1.14
N LYS A 292 0.73 -35.69 -2.11
CA LYS A 292 1.19 -35.53 -3.51
C LYS A 292 0.42 -34.49 -4.33
N VAL A 293 -0.74 -34.01 -3.86
CA VAL A 293 -1.65 -33.19 -4.70
C VAL A 293 -1.23 -31.72 -4.77
N ILE A 294 -0.63 -31.14 -3.73
CA ILE A 294 -0.17 -29.73 -3.76
C ILE A 294 1.16 -29.60 -4.52
N ALA A 295 2.07 -30.56 -4.38
CA ALA A 295 3.36 -30.56 -5.07
C ALA A 295 3.23 -30.56 -6.62
N TYR A 296 2.12 -31.09 -7.15
CA TYR A 296 1.86 -31.11 -8.60
C TYR A 296 1.26 -29.79 -9.12
N LEU A 297 0.63 -28.97 -8.26
CA LEU A 297 0.09 -27.64 -8.61
C LEU A 297 1.18 -26.55 -8.70
N LEU A 298 2.43 -26.92 -8.44
CA LEU A 298 3.60 -26.04 -8.36
C LEU A 298 4.53 -26.10 -9.59
N GLY A 299 4.18 -26.89 -10.62
CA GLY A 299 5.11 -27.36 -11.66
C GLY A 299 5.74 -26.33 -12.61
N GLU A 300 5.64 -25.02 -12.35
CA GLU A 300 6.36 -24.00 -13.12
C GLU A 300 7.26 -23.18 -12.16
N ASN A 301 8.57 -23.22 -12.40
CA ASN A 301 9.54 -22.33 -11.75
C ASN A 301 9.48 -20.93 -12.37
N ILE A 302 9.05 -20.84 -13.62
CA ILE A 302 8.95 -19.58 -14.36
C ILE A 302 7.53 -19.36 -14.86
N LYS A 303 7.03 -18.14 -14.70
CA LYS A 303 5.81 -17.67 -15.32
C LYS A 303 6.08 -16.42 -16.14
N VAL A 304 5.80 -16.47 -17.44
CA VAL A 304 5.98 -15.35 -18.37
C VAL A 304 4.68 -14.56 -18.50
N LEU A 305 4.76 -13.25 -18.29
CA LEU A 305 3.73 -12.27 -18.58
C LEU A 305 4.13 -11.52 -19.85
N GLU A 306 3.76 -12.08 -20.99
CA GLU A 306 4.25 -11.65 -22.31
C GLU A 306 3.89 -10.20 -22.65
N LYS A 307 2.66 -9.78 -22.31
CA LYS A 307 2.16 -8.45 -22.66
C LYS A 307 2.86 -7.36 -21.86
N GLU A 308 3.11 -7.63 -20.58
CA GLU A 308 3.80 -6.74 -19.65
C GLU A 308 5.32 -6.83 -19.75
N LYS A 309 5.84 -7.80 -20.53
CA LYS A 309 7.26 -8.14 -20.63
C LYS A 309 7.89 -8.35 -19.26
N ILE A 310 7.26 -9.21 -18.47
CA ILE A 310 7.71 -9.59 -17.12
C ILE A 310 7.89 -11.10 -17.05
N ILE A 311 8.95 -11.54 -16.37
CA ILE A 311 9.15 -12.94 -16.01
C ILE A 311 9.13 -13.05 -14.49
N ILE A 312 8.24 -13.91 -13.98
CA ILE A 312 8.13 -14.21 -12.56
C ILE A 312 8.83 -15.53 -12.29
N ILE A 313 9.94 -15.46 -11.56
CA ILE A 313 10.74 -16.59 -11.08
C ILE A 313 10.23 -16.97 -9.70
N LYS A 314 9.80 -18.23 -9.56
CA LYS A 314 9.17 -18.78 -8.36
C LYS A 314 10.15 -19.74 -7.69
N MET A 315 10.70 -19.33 -6.56
CA MET A 315 11.67 -20.14 -5.81
C MET A 315 11.01 -20.83 -4.62
N ASP A 316 11.17 -22.15 -4.54
CA ASP A 316 10.79 -22.94 -3.38
C ASP A 316 11.92 -22.91 -2.34
N THR A 317 11.62 -22.31 -1.20
CA THR A 317 12.55 -22.21 -0.06
C THR A 317 12.27 -23.26 1.02
N THR A 318 11.29 -24.14 0.81
CA THR A 318 10.81 -25.13 1.79
C THR A 318 11.35 -26.53 1.57
N SER A 319 11.89 -26.80 0.38
CA SER A 319 12.38 -28.12 -0.05
C SER A 319 13.69 -28.54 0.61
N GLU A 320 14.55 -27.59 0.95
CA GLU A 320 15.83 -27.84 1.62
C GLU A 320 16.00 -26.96 2.88
N GLY A 321 16.85 -27.40 3.81
CA GLY A 321 17.20 -26.62 5.02
C GLY A 321 16.20 -26.75 6.18
N ASN A 322 16.29 -25.82 7.13
CA ASN A 322 15.38 -25.77 8.28
C ASN A 322 14.09 -25.03 7.86
N LEU A 323 12.92 -25.62 8.08
CA LEU A 323 11.60 -25.02 7.78
C LEU A 323 11.39 -23.58 8.29
N ALA A 324 12.13 -23.14 9.31
CA ALA A 324 12.03 -21.79 9.85
C ALA A 324 12.98 -20.77 9.19
N ARG A 325 13.93 -21.25 8.38
CA ARG A 325 14.93 -20.42 7.68
C ARG A 325 14.82 -20.57 6.17
N GLY A 326 14.50 -21.76 5.70
CA GLY A 326 14.49 -22.14 4.30
C GLY A 326 15.87 -22.23 3.66
N LYS A 327 15.92 -22.82 2.48
CA LYS A 327 17.11 -22.92 1.61
C LYS A 327 16.63 -23.12 0.16
N ILE A 328 17.33 -22.54 -0.81
CA ILE A 328 17.01 -22.70 -2.24
C ILE A 328 17.83 -23.84 -2.85
N GLY A 329 19.14 -23.85 -2.57
CA GLY A 329 20.08 -24.83 -3.09
C GLY A 329 20.54 -24.55 -4.53
N LYS A 330 21.78 -24.95 -4.84
CA LYS A 330 22.39 -24.74 -6.16
C LYS A 330 21.62 -25.42 -7.30
N ARG A 331 21.05 -26.60 -7.05
CA ARG A 331 20.31 -27.38 -8.06
C ARG A 331 19.12 -26.59 -8.59
N GLN A 332 18.31 -26.01 -7.71
CA GLN A 332 17.14 -25.22 -8.11
C GLN A 332 17.55 -23.97 -8.90
N LEU A 333 18.64 -23.30 -8.50
CA LEU A 333 19.18 -22.16 -9.24
C LEU A 333 19.64 -22.56 -10.66
N MET A 334 20.26 -23.73 -10.83
CA MET A 334 20.65 -24.26 -12.14
C MET A 334 19.42 -24.62 -12.99
N GLU A 335 18.40 -25.23 -12.41
CA GLU A 335 17.15 -25.56 -13.12
C GLU A 335 16.45 -24.28 -13.63
N ILE A 336 16.41 -23.23 -12.81
CA ILE A 336 15.89 -21.91 -13.23
C ILE A 336 16.76 -21.32 -14.35
N ASP A 337 18.08 -21.48 -14.29
CA ASP A 337 18.98 -20.98 -15.33
C ASP A 337 18.75 -21.66 -16.68
N ASP A 338 18.59 -22.98 -16.67
CA ASP A 338 18.27 -23.75 -17.87
C ASP A 338 16.93 -23.30 -18.46
N GLU A 339 15.90 -23.10 -17.63
CA GLU A 339 14.59 -22.59 -18.06
C GLU A 339 14.68 -21.15 -18.62
N LEU A 340 15.42 -20.25 -17.96
CA LEU A 340 15.62 -18.87 -18.44
C LEU A 340 16.38 -18.84 -19.77
N SER A 341 17.35 -19.73 -19.96
CA SER A 341 18.15 -19.80 -21.20
C SER A 341 17.34 -20.23 -22.43
N ALA A 342 16.19 -20.86 -22.21
CA ALA A 342 15.27 -21.27 -23.26
C ALA A 342 14.30 -20.15 -23.70
N ILE A 343 14.33 -18.99 -23.04
CA ILE A 343 13.48 -17.84 -23.38
C ILE A 343 14.25 -16.93 -24.36
N ASP A 344 13.71 -16.80 -25.57
CA ASP A 344 14.23 -15.88 -26.57
C ASP A 344 14.11 -14.43 -26.10
N HIS A 345 15.16 -13.63 -26.35
CA HIS A 345 15.23 -12.22 -26.00
C HIS A 345 14.96 -11.95 -24.51
N LEU A 346 15.58 -12.72 -23.61
CA LEU A 346 15.43 -12.59 -22.16
C LEU A 346 15.67 -11.15 -21.67
N GLU A 347 16.57 -10.41 -22.33
CA GLU A 347 16.89 -9.00 -22.08
C GLU A 347 15.69 -8.04 -22.22
N ASP A 348 14.64 -8.45 -22.93
CA ASP A 348 13.42 -7.65 -23.07
C ASP A 348 12.53 -7.67 -21.82
N TYR A 349 12.79 -8.56 -20.87
CA TYR A 349 11.91 -8.81 -19.74
C TYR A 349 12.45 -8.25 -18.43
N THR A 350 11.54 -7.70 -17.63
CA THR A 350 11.82 -7.44 -16.22
C THR A 350 11.67 -8.73 -15.43
N LEU A 351 12.73 -9.12 -14.71
CA LEU A 351 12.74 -10.33 -13.88
C LEU A 351 12.28 -10.00 -12.45
N LEU A 352 11.25 -10.72 -11.97
CA LEU A 352 10.75 -10.64 -10.60
C LEU A 352 10.98 -11.98 -9.91
N VAL A 353 11.58 -11.99 -8.71
CA VAL A 353 11.78 -13.21 -7.93
C VAL A 353 10.78 -13.26 -6.78
N LEU A 354 10.10 -14.40 -6.62
CA LEU A 354 9.21 -14.70 -5.50
C LEU A 354 9.82 -15.83 -4.67
N LEU A 355 9.92 -15.61 -3.36
CA LEU A 355 10.37 -16.62 -2.40
C LEU A 355 9.69 -16.39 -1.04
N HIS A 356 9.56 -17.41 -0.19
CA HIS A 356 8.83 -17.22 1.08
C HIS A 356 9.74 -16.64 2.19
N HIS A 357 10.92 -17.22 2.39
CA HIS A 357 11.83 -16.86 3.48
C HIS A 357 12.74 -15.66 3.16
N HIS A 358 12.65 -14.59 3.95
CA HIS A 358 13.48 -13.39 3.84
C HIS A 358 15.00 -13.63 3.66
N VAL A 359 15.60 -12.82 2.77
CA VAL A 359 17.02 -12.86 2.40
C VAL A 359 17.90 -12.06 3.35
N TYR A 360 17.37 -10.96 3.91
CA TYR A 360 18.07 -10.10 4.87
C TYR A 360 17.35 -10.06 6.21
N PRO A 361 18.06 -9.80 7.33
CA PRO A 361 17.42 -9.53 8.60
C PRO A 361 16.39 -8.40 8.49
N ILE A 362 15.21 -8.62 9.06
CA ILE A 362 14.11 -7.65 9.03
C ILE A 362 14.04 -6.91 10.36
N ASP A 363 14.16 -5.59 10.29
CA ASP A 363 13.86 -4.70 11.41
C ASP A 363 12.36 -4.39 11.45
N LYS A 364 11.76 -4.43 12.65
CA LYS A 364 10.34 -4.05 12.81
C LYS A 364 10.16 -2.55 12.54
N ALA A 365 9.11 -2.17 11.83
CA ALA A 365 8.69 -0.76 11.73
C ALA A 365 8.47 -0.18 13.14
N GLN A 366 8.89 1.06 13.37
CA GLN A 366 8.92 1.66 14.72
C GLN A 366 7.54 1.63 15.41
N PHE A 367 6.46 1.86 14.68
CA PHE A 367 5.10 1.83 15.24
C PHE A 367 4.60 0.41 15.59
N ILE A 368 5.16 -0.63 14.96
CA ILE A 368 4.86 -2.04 15.29
C ILE A 368 5.66 -2.47 16.53
N LYS A 369 6.75 -1.76 16.88
CA LYS A 369 7.60 -2.03 18.05
C LYS A 369 6.94 -1.70 19.40
N THR A 370 5.64 -1.39 19.45
CA THR A 370 4.93 -0.96 20.67
C THR A 370 4.78 -2.09 21.70
N LYS A 371 5.87 -2.38 22.42
CA LYS A 371 5.93 -2.91 23.78
C LYS A 371 7.16 -2.31 24.47
N TRP A 372 6.99 -1.15 25.11
CA TRP A 372 7.01 -0.96 26.57
C TRP A 372 7.17 0.53 26.87
N HIS A 373 6.40 1.04 27.82
CA HIS A 373 6.72 2.31 28.47
C HIS A 373 8.00 2.13 29.27
N GLU A 374 9.17 2.29 28.66
CA GLU A 374 10.38 2.59 29.41
C GLU A 374 11.18 3.67 28.67
N LYS A 375 11.29 4.81 29.36
CA LYS A 375 12.38 5.76 29.23
C LYS A 375 13.70 5.04 29.50
N THR A 376 14.24 4.32 28.52
CA THR A 376 15.64 3.91 28.53
C THR A 376 16.06 3.53 27.12
N PHE A 377 17.04 4.26 26.58
CA PHE A 377 17.87 3.83 25.47
C PHE A 377 18.22 2.35 25.64
N ILE A 378 17.88 1.47 24.68
CA ILE A 378 18.60 0.21 24.35
C ILE A 378 18.07 -0.37 23.02
N ASN A 379 19.03 -0.51 22.09
CA ASN A 379 19.22 -1.48 21.01
C ASN A 379 18.07 -1.81 20.03
N ARG A 380 18.32 -1.46 18.76
CA ARG A 380 17.85 -2.17 17.56
C ARG A 380 17.99 -3.69 17.78
N ILE A 381 16.92 -4.39 18.15
CA ILE A 381 16.86 -5.85 18.05
C ILE A 381 16.66 -6.17 16.57
N VAL A 382 17.76 -6.22 15.84
CA VAL A 382 17.83 -6.83 14.51
C VAL A 382 17.69 -8.34 14.72
N GLU A 383 16.55 -8.92 14.37
CA GLU A 383 16.31 -10.36 14.60
C GLU A 383 16.94 -11.19 13.47
N THR A 384 18.27 -11.36 13.53
CA THR A 384 19.11 -12.02 12.51
C THR A 384 18.89 -13.54 12.38
N SER A 385 18.11 -14.17 13.26
CA SER A 385 18.12 -15.62 13.46
C SER A 385 17.33 -16.47 12.46
N LYS A 386 16.52 -15.85 11.58
CA LYS A 386 15.63 -16.60 10.65
C LYS A 386 15.90 -16.39 9.16
N VAL A 387 17.02 -15.77 8.81
CA VAL A 387 17.41 -15.52 7.42
C VAL A 387 17.66 -16.84 6.67
N LEU A 388 17.36 -16.84 5.37
CA LEU A 388 17.65 -17.92 4.43
C LEU A 388 19.06 -18.49 4.65
N VAL A 389 19.18 -19.83 4.70
CA VAL A 389 20.46 -20.50 5.01
C VAL A 389 21.54 -20.17 3.99
N ASP A 390 21.19 -20.10 2.71
CA ASP A 390 22.07 -19.82 1.59
C ASP A 390 21.82 -18.44 0.97
N ALA A 391 21.42 -17.45 1.77
CA ALA A 391 21.23 -16.06 1.32
C ALA A 391 22.41 -15.50 0.49
N PRO A 392 23.70 -15.69 0.86
CA PRO A 392 24.82 -15.19 0.06
C PRO A 392 24.86 -15.78 -1.36
N LEU A 393 24.54 -17.07 -1.51
CA LEU A 393 24.47 -17.73 -2.81
C LEU A 393 23.37 -17.14 -3.69
N LEU A 394 22.19 -16.88 -3.10
CA LEU A 394 21.10 -16.24 -3.81
C LEU A 394 21.47 -14.81 -4.23
N ILE A 395 22.05 -14.01 -3.33
CA ILE A 395 22.44 -12.63 -3.63
C ILE A 395 23.40 -12.58 -4.81
N GLU A 396 24.45 -13.43 -4.81
CA GLU A 396 25.39 -13.53 -5.92
C GLU A 396 24.69 -13.95 -7.23
N TRP A 397 23.75 -14.88 -7.15
CA TRP A 397 22.99 -15.35 -8.32
C TRP A 397 22.09 -14.25 -8.91
N LEU A 398 21.45 -13.44 -8.06
CA LEU A 398 20.62 -12.29 -8.46
C LEU A 398 21.45 -11.21 -9.14
N GLN A 399 22.60 -10.86 -8.56
CA GLN A 399 23.51 -9.83 -9.09
C GLN A 399 24.04 -10.21 -10.48
N LYS A 400 24.46 -11.47 -10.67
CA LYS A 400 24.94 -11.96 -11.98
C LYS A 400 23.89 -11.88 -13.09
N ARG A 401 22.61 -11.81 -12.74
CA ARG A 401 21.46 -11.76 -13.66
C ARG A 401 20.81 -10.40 -13.74
N ASN A 402 21.38 -9.39 -13.06
CA ASN A 402 20.81 -8.05 -12.99
C ASN A 402 19.33 -8.07 -12.54
N ILE A 403 19.00 -8.91 -11.56
CA ILE A 403 17.63 -9.01 -11.02
C ILE A 403 17.47 -7.98 -9.91
N HIS A 404 16.52 -7.06 -10.10
CA HIS A 404 16.32 -5.92 -9.20
C HIS A 404 15.15 -6.09 -8.22
N TYR A 405 14.25 -7.06 -8.39
CA TYR A 405 13.02 -7.12 -7.59
C TYR A 405 12.81 -8.50 -6.97
N VAL A 406 12.82 -8.55 -5.63
CA VAL A 406 12.66 -9.78 -4.84
C VAL A 406 11.50 -9.61 -3.85
N PHE A 407 10.46 -10.42 -4.00
CA PHE A 407 9.26 -10.42 -3.17
C PHE A 407 9.29 -11.59 -2.18
N HIS A 408 9.05 -11.31 -0.90
CA HIS A 408 9.03 -12.34 0.14
C HIS A 408 7.99 -12.16 1.26
N GLY A 409 7.90 -13.15 2.17
CA GLY A 409 6.95 -13.21 3.27
C GLY A 409 7.57 -13.73 4.58
N HIS A 410 6.88 -14.67 5.25
CA HIS A 410 7.29 -15.48 6.41
C HIS A 410 7.31 -14.75 7.76
N LYS A 411 7.77 -13.50 7.80
CA LYS A 411 7.92 -12.74 9.05
C LYS A 411 6.65 -12.04 9.49
N HIS A 412 5.60 -12.02 8.67
CA HIS A 412 4.35 -11.30 8.91
C HIS A 412 4.54 -9.78 9.10
N LEU A 413 5.70 -9.24 8.71
CA LEU A 413 6.07 -7.83 8.85
C LEU A 413 6.40 -7.29 7.46
N PRO A 414 5.76 -6.18 7.04
CA PRO A 414 6.16 -5.53 5.81
C PRO A 414 7.59 -5.02 5.91
N PHE A 415 8.27 -5.05 4.78
CA PHE A 415 9.67 -4.67 4.68
C PHE A 415 9.94 -4.14 3.27
N PHE A 416 10.70 -3.05 3.18
CA PHE A 416 11.17 -2.51 1.92
C PHE A 416 12.61 -2.08 2.11
N ARG A 417 13.53 -2.61 1.30
CA ARG A 417 14.95 -2.26 1.38
C ARG A 417 15.60 -2.42 0.01
N GLU A 418 16.40 -1.43 -0.34
CA GLU A 418 17.35 -1.48 -1.46
C GLU A 418 18.73 -1.90 -0.93
N VAL A 419 19.40 -2.78 -1.67
CA VAL A 419 20.81 -3.18 -1.47
C VAL A 419 21.43 -3.44 -2.83
N ASP A 420 22.48 -2.67 -3.18
CA ASP A 420 23.27 -2.83 -4.41
C ASP A 420 22.41 -2.90 -5.69
N GLY A 421 21.42 -2.02 -5.80
CA GLY A 421 20.46 -1.94 -6.90
C GLY A 421 19.32 -2.96 -6.84
N CYS A 422 19.26 -3.82 -5.82
CA CYS A 422 18.23 -4.84 -5.67
C CYS A 422 17.26 -4.51 -4.52
N TYR A 423 15.96 -4.56 -4.82
CA TYR A 423 14.87 -4.28 -3.91
C TYR A 423 14.31 -5.57 -3.31
N TYR A 424 14.32 -5.64 -1.98
CA TYR A 424 13.77 -6.73 -1.19
C TYR A 424 12.48 -6.27 -0.51
N ILE A 425 11.36 -6.85 -0.93
CA ILE A 425 10.02 -6.38 -0.62
C ILE A 425 9.27 -7.49 0.13
N GLY A 426 9.19 -7.32 1.45
CA GLY A 426 8.45 -8.21 2.34
C GLY A 426 6.99 -7.78 2.45
N ALA A 427 6.07 -8.72 2.27
CA ALA A 427 4.67 -8.52 2.64
C ALA A 427 4.44 -8.83 4.12
N GLY A 428 3.55 -8.04 4.74
CA GLY A 428 2.98 -8.39 6.04
C GLY A 428 1.95 -9.52 5.95
N SER A 429 1.27 -9.79 7.07
CA SER A 429 0.20 -10.79 7.07
C SER A 429 -1.11 -10.22 6.53
N ALA A 430 -1.57 -10.74 5.39
CA ALA A 430 -2.78 -10.27 4.71
C ALA A 430 -4.08 -10.57 5.46
N THR A 431 -4.07 -11.48 6.44
CA THR A 431 -5.22 -11.78 7.32
C THR A 431 -4.98 -11.37 8.78
N GLY A 432 -3.86 -10.69 9.01
CA GLY A 432 -3.36 -10.28 10.31
C GLY A 432 -2.92 -11.45 11.19
N GLY A 433 -2.23 -11.14 12.29
CA GLY A 433 -1.74 -12.17 13.20
C GLY A 433 -0.38 -11.93 13.82
N LEU A 434 0.14 -10.70 13.79
CA LEU A 434 1.26 -10.30 14.63
C LEU A 434 0.88 -10.60 16.09
N LYS A 435 1.56 -11.57 16.70
CA LYS A 435 1.33 -11.98 18.09
C LYS A 435 1.71 -10.88 19.10
N GLU A 436 2.47 -9.89 18.65
CA GLU A 436 3.24 -8.98 19.51
C GLU A 436 2.68 -7.55 19.56
N SER A 437 1.77 -7.16 18.66
CA SER A 437 1.07 -5.87 18.68
C SER A 437 -0.33 -6.01 19.29
N ARG A 438 -0.78 -4.99 20.03
CA ARG A 438 -2.17 -4.88 20.51
C ARG A 438 -3.14 -4.77 19.33
N SER A 439 -2.73 -4.10 18.26
CA SER A 439 -3.45 -3.97 17.00
C SER A 439 -3.17 -5.14 16.07
N ARG A 440 -4.25 -5.73 15.56
CA ARG A 440 -4.19 -6.93 14.72
C ARG A 440 -4.25 -6.53 13.25
N TYR A 441 -3.37 -5.63 12.83
CA TYR A 441 -3.33 -5.13 11.46
C TYR A 441 -3.30 -6.27 10.45
N ILE A 442 -4.10 -6.14 9.39
CA ILE A 442 -3.82 -6.79 8.11
C ILE A 442 -2.85 -5.90 7.33
N SER A 443 -2.05 -6.51 6.47
CA SER A 443 -1.16 -5.75 5.61
C SER A 443 -0.94 -6.42 4.26
N TYR A 444 -0.80 -5.60 3.23
CA TYR A 444 -0.50 -5.99 1.86
C TYR A 444 0.25 -4.85 1.16
N ASN A 445 0.95 -5.19 0.09
CA ASN A 445 1.69 -4.21 -0.70
C ASN A 445 1.03 -4.03 -2.07
N ILE A 446 1.12 -2.83 -2.63
CA ILE A 446 0.82 -2.54 -4.03
C ILE A 446 2.09 -2.01 -4.67
N MET A 447 2.41 -2.49 -5.86
CA MET A 447 3.48 -1.93 -6.66
C MET A 447 2.91 -1.44 -7.99
N LYS A 448 3.39 -0.28 -8.43
CA LYS A 448 3.14 0.25 -9.78
C LYS A 448 4.35 -0.07 -10.65
N TYR A 449 4.08 -0.62 -11.83
CA TYR A 449 5.05 -0.91 -12.88
C TYR A 449 4.72 -0.07 -14.10
N ASP A 450 5.71 0.61 -14.64
CA ASP A 450 5.60 1.29 -15.93
C ASP A 450 5.97 0.32 -17.05
N ILE A 451 5.00 0.02 -17.91
CA ILE A 451 5.15 -0.94 -19.02
C ILE A 451 6.12 -0.44 -20.08
N GLN A 452 6.20 0.87 -20.29
CA GLN A 452 7.07 1.47 -21.31
C GLN A 452 8.51 1.53 -20.84
N GLU A 453 8.75 1.99 -19.61
CA GLU A 453 10.09 2.05 -19.00
C GLU A 453 10.58 0.67 -18.54
N LYS A 454 9.67 -0.31 -18.44
CA LYS A 454 9.92 -1.65 -17.90
C LYS A 454 10.51 -1.62 -16.48
N LYS A 455 9.97 -0.77 -15.61
CA LYS A 455 10.48 -0.58 -14.24
C LYS A 455 9.35 -0.44 -13.22
N MET A 456 9.61 -0.91 -11.99
CA MET A 456 8.74 -0.57 -10.86
C MET A 456 8.98 0.90 -10.47
N LYS A 457 7.91 1.64 -10.18
CA LYS A 457 7.96 3.08 -9.88
C LYS A 457 7.80 3.37 -8.40
N LEU A 458 6.82 2.71 -7.76
CA LEU A 458 6.56 2.84 -6.32
C LEU A 458 6.01 1.56 -5.71
N CYS A 459 6.20 1.42 -4.39
CA CYS A 459 5.59 0.41 -3.54
C CYS A 459 4.79 1.11 -2.42
N MET A 460 3.49 0.86 -2.34
CA MET A 460 2.64 1.27 -1.23
C MET A 460 2.40 0.09 -0.29
N ILE A 461 2.68 0.28 0.99
CA ILE A 461 2.40 -0.70 2.04
C ILE A 461 1.18 -0.24 2.85
N PHE A 462 0.15 -1.07 2.85
CA PHE A 462 -1.08 -0.82 3.59
C PHE A 462 -1.03 -1.51 4.94
N TYR A 463 -1.47 -0.81 5.98
CA TYR A 463 -1.74 -1.35 7.31
C TYR A 463 -3.16 -0.97 7.68
N ASP A 464 -4.01 -1.97 7.86
CA ASP A 464 -5.43 -1.75 8.16
C ASP A 464 -5.83 -2.53 9.40
N ASP A 465 -6.32 -1.82 10.42
CA ASP A 465 -6.68 -2.46 11.67
C ASP A 465 -7.89 -3.36 11.47
N LYS A 466 -7.76 -4.60 11.91
CA LYS A 466 -8.80 -5.62 11.76
C LYS A 466 -10.11 -5.27 12.45
N ALA A 467 -10.07 -4.44 13.50
CA ALA A 467 -11.25 -3.99 14.22
C ALA A 467 -11.70 -2.57 13.79
N LYS A 468 -10.99 -1.92 12.85
CA LYS A 468 -11.12 -0.49 12.52
C LYS A 468 -10.96 0.44 13.73
N ALA A 469 -10.31 -0.03 14.79
CA ALA A 469 -10.14 0.72 16.03
C ALA A 469 -8.98 1.72 15.93
N GLU A 470 -7.98 1.41 15.10
CA GLU A 470 -6.83 2.28 14.83
C GLU A 470 -6.91 2.82 13.38
N ARG A 471 -6.13 3.88 13.12
CA ARG A 471 -6.04 4.52 11.80
C ARG A 471 -5.53 3.53 10.75
N GLN A 472 -6.08 3.58 9.55
CA GLN A 472 -5.40 3.00 8.40
C GLN A 472 -4.11 3.77 8.17
N ARG A 473 -3.02 3.07 7.87
CA ARG A 473 -1.75 3.68 7.52
C ARG A 473 -1.33 3.20 6.13
N VAL A 474 -0.84 4.13 5.34
CA VAL A 474 -0.27 3.88 4.01
C VAL A 474 1.15 4.43 4.01
N GLU A 475 2.13 3.56 3.82
CA GLU A 475 3.52 3.96 3.59
C GLU A 475 3.83 3.87 2.12
N VAL A 476 4.59 4.83 1.58
CA VAL A 476 4.96 4.89 0.18
C VAL A 476 6.48 4.86 0.06
N TYR A 477 6.99 3.97 -0.78
CA TYR A 477 8.40 3.82 -1.09
C TYR A 477 8.58 4.01 -2.59
N LEU A 478 9.55 4.84 -2.99
CA LEU A 478 9.94 4.97 -4.38
C LEU A 478 11.01 3.93 -4.70
N PHE A 479 10.93 3.34 -5.88
CA PHE A 479 12.07 2.62 -6.46
C PHE A 479 13.00 3.68 -7.05
N GLU A 480 14.22 3.81 -6.52
CA GLU A 480 15.23 4.72 -7.07
C GLU A 480 15.64 4.26 -8.48
N GLY A 481 15.66 5.21 -9.42
CA GLY A 481 15.92 4.93 -10.85
C GLY A 481 14.93 5.56 -11.85
N GLY A 482 14.09 6.51 -11.44
CA GLY A 482 13.29 7.35 -12.33
C GLY A 482 13.63 8.84 -12.14
N ASN A 483 14.47 9.37 -13.02
CA ASN A 483 14.98 10.75 -13.09
C ASN A 483 15.98 11.18 -12.01
N GLU A 484 17.24 10.79 -12.22
CA GLU A 484 18.33 11.78 -12.19
C GLU A 484 18.86 11.88 -13.62
N ASP A 485 19.03 13.11 -14.09
CA ASP A 485 19.55 13.45 -15.41
C ASP A 485 20.83 12.66 -15.73
N GLU A 486 20.76 11.70 -16.66
CA GLU A 486 21.88 11.37 -17.55
C GLU A 486 22.10 12.55 -18.53
N THR A 487 22.37 13.74 -18.00
CA THR A 487 23.03 14.83 -18.71
C THR A 487 23.66 15.80 -17.70
N SER A 488 24.74 15.39 -17.04
CA SER A 488 25.85 16.31 -16.72
C SER A 488 27.13 15.60 -16.27
N ARG A 489 27.91 15.22 -17.30
CA ARG A 489 29.39 15.02 -17.33
C ARG A 489 30.01 13.88 -16.53
#